data_AF-A0A078L2B0-F1
#
_entry.id   AF-A0A078L2B0-F1
#
_cell.length_a   1.000
_cell.length_b   1.000
_cell.length_c   1.000
_cell.angle_alpha   90.00
_cell.angle_beta   90.00
_cell.angle_gamma   90.00
#
_symmetry.space_group_name_H-M   'P 1'
#
loop_
_entity.id
_entity.type
_entity.pdbx_description
1 polymer ?
#
loop_
_entity_poly.entity_id
_entity_poly.type
_entity_poly.pdbx_seq_one_letter_code
_entity_poly.pdbx_strand_id
1 'polypeptide(L)'
;MQQNQVITLKNTNNNYPVLCDYAGGYFKLTEQGLSFYGKDKDGNPTAPRWICSFLHVVAKTRDAKSGEWGRLLEWQDDDRVTHQWAVPLSLLQGDASEVRRELACLGLTISPNRLARDLLISYLQVFPVEDRARCVDKLGWHEDIFVAASQTIGHSSEKVVFQNSHAVESAMSVSGTVENWRETIALLASGNSRLIFAISAAFAPALARIAGEDSGGFHFRGASSSGKSTALKVAASVWGNPQAYCRLWRSTTNDLEGLAALHNDGLLILDELSQMEPKETGEAAYLLANGQGKTRASRQGTVRPSSRW
;
A
#
# COMPACT_ATOMS: atom_id res chain seq x y z
N MET A 1 0.34 -19.82 -7.60
CA MET A 1 -1.09 -19.52 -7.35
C MET A 1 -1.13 -18.38 -6.33
N GLN A 2 -1.07 -17.14 -6.82
CA GLN A 2 -1.10 -15.94 -5.99
C GLN A 2 -2.56 -15.55 -5.78
N GLN A 3 -3.05 -15.70 -4.56
CA GLN A 3 -4.33 -15.15 -4.15
C GLN A 3 -4.10 -13.70 -3.69
N ASN A 4 -4.21 -12.76 -4.63
CA ASN A 4 -4.52 -11.37 -4.30
C ASN A 4 -5.97 -11.35 -3.79
N GLN A 5 -6.16 -11.54 -2.49
CA GLN A 5 -7.47 -11.36 -1.87
C GLN A 5 -7.75 -9.88 -1.69
N VAL A 6 -8.50 -9.40 -2.69
CA VAL A 6 -9.50 -8.33 -2.64
C VAL A 6 -10.04 -8.16 -1.21
N ILE A 7 -9.95 -6.93 -0.70
CA ILE A 7 -10.74 -6.49 0.45
C ILE A 7 -12.21 -6.75 0.08
N THR A 8 -12.79 -7.80 0.64
CA THR A 8 -14.19 -8.15 0.37
C THR A 8 -15.06 -7.10 1.05
N LEU A 9 -15.43 -6.07 0.31
CA LEU A 9 -16.48 -5.15 0.73
C LEU A 9 -17.77 -5.96 0.83
N LYS A 10 -18.33 -6.04 2.04
CA LYS A 10 -19.76 -6.26 2.22
C LYS A 10 -20.49 -5.07 1.60
N ASN A 11 -20.70 -5.14 0.29
CA ASN A 11 -21.83 -4.52 -0.40
C ASN A 11 -22.00 -5.18 -1.78
N THR A 12 -22.28 -6.48 -1.74
CA THR A 12 -23.05 -7.15 -2.78
C THR A 12 -24.47 -6.57 -2.78
N ASN A 13 -24.73 -5.65 -3.71
CA ASN A 13 -26.00 -5.42 -4.42
C ASN A 13 -26.16 -3.93 -4.75
N ASN A 14 -25.61 -3.49 -5.88
CA ASN A 14 -26.26 -2.44 -6.66
C ASN A 14 -26.08 -2.77 -8.14
N ASN A 15 -26.96 -3.67 -8.60
CA ASN A 15 -27.07 -4.14 -9.98
C ASN A 15 -27.71 -3.08 -10.90
N TYR A 16 -27.31 -1.83 -10.74
CA TYR A 16 -27.84 -0.69 -11.51
C TYR A 16 -26.70 0.13 -12.10
N PRO A 17 -26.82 0.59 -13.35
CA PRO A 17 -25.82 1.43 -13.95
C PRO A 17 -25.65 2.72 -13.13
N VAL A 18 -24.42 3.04 -12.74
CA VAL A 18 -24.14 4.33 -12.10
C VAL A 18 -24.13 5.40 -13.18
N LEU A 19 -25.05 6.36 -13.07
CA LEU A 19 -25.18 7.48 -13.99
C LEU A 19 -24.59 8.74 -13.37
N CYS A 20 -23.79 9.46 -14.15
CA CYS A 20 -23.18 10.72 -13.73
C CYS A 20 -23.34 11.76 -14.84
N ASP A 21 -24.12 12.81 -14.60
CA ASP A 21 -24.34 13.88 -15.57
C ASP A 21 -23.06 14.70 -15.79
N TYR A 22 -22.76 15.03 -17.05
CA TYR A 22 -21.61 15.85 -17.41
C TYR A 22 -21.79 16.49 -18.79
N ALA A 23 -21.56 17.80 -18.89
CA ALA A 23 -21.53 18.55 -20.15
C ALA A 23 -22.74 18.32 -21.10
N GLY A 24 -23.95 18.21 -20.55
CA GLY A 24 -25.18 17.97 -21.32
C GLY A 24 -25.41 16.53 -21.75
N GLY A 25 -24.50 15.62 -21.41
CA GLY A 25 -24.66 14.16 -21.49
C GLY A 25 -24.50 13.51 -20.12
N TYR A 26 -24.23 12.21 -20.10
CA TYR A 26 -23.94 11.47 -18.88
C TYR A 26 -22.96 10.33 -19.11
N PHE A 27 -22.18 10.03 -18.08
CA PHE A 27 -21.42 8.80 -17.96
C PHE A 27 -22.32 7.68 -17.45
N LYS A 28 -22.11 6.48 -17.98
CA LYS A 28 -22.77 5.26 -17.56
C LYS A 28 -21.71 4.21 -17.27
N LEU A 29 -21.59 3.81 -16.02
CA LEU A 29 -20.76 2.69 -15.59
C LEU A 29 -21.62 1.42 -15.53
N THR A 30 -21.18 0.37 -16.21
CA THR A 30 -21.76 -0.98 -16.14
C THR A 30 -20.66 -2.01 -15.93
N GLU A 31 -21.02 -3.27 -15.70
CA GLU A 31 -20.04 -4.38 -15.65
C GLU A 31 -19.19 -4.50 -16.93
N GLN A 32 -19.70 -4.03 -18.08
CA GLN A 32 -18.99 -4.05 -19.36
C GLN A 32 -18.02 -2.86 -19.53
N GLY A 33 -18.09 -1.87 -18.64
CA GLY A 33 -17.18 -0.73 -18.62
C GLY A 33 -17.87 0.63 -18.54
N LEU A 34 -17.07 1.67 -18.76
CA LEU A 34 -17.48 3.06 -18.72
C LEU A 34 -17.77 3.55 -20.14
N SER A 35 -18.95 4.13 -20.34
CA SER A 35 -19.33 4.78 -21.60
C SER A 35 -19.94 6.16 -21.36
N PHE A 36 -19.78 7.06 -22.31
CA PHE A 36 -20.40 8.39 -22.28
C PHE A 36 -21.49 8.52 -23.35
N TYR A 37 -22.65 9.01 -22.94
CA TYR A 37 -23.81 9.29 -23.76
C TYR A 37 -23.95 10.79 -23.90
N GLY A 38 -23.51 11.33 -25.05
CA GLY A 38 -23.61 12.75 -25.36
C GLY A 38 -24.88 13.10 -26.13
N LYS A 39 -25.12 14.39 -26.30
CA LYS A 39 -26.12 14.92 -27.24
C LYS A 39 -25.44 15.68 -28.37
N ASP A 40 -26.05 15.69 -29.54
CA ASP A 40 -25.62 16.53 -30.66
C ASP A 40 -26.05 17.99 -30.46
N LYS A 41 -25.75 18.86 -31.44
CA LYS A 41 -26.09 20.29 -31.39
C LYS A 41 -27.60 20.55 -31.37
N ASP A 42 -28.39 19.59 -31.84
CA ASP A 42 -29.85 19.66 -31.93
C ASP A 42 -30.52 18.99 -30.72
N GLY A 43 -29.73 18.49 -29.77
CA GLY A 43 -30.19 17.86 -28.53
C GLY A 43 -30.51 16.37 -28.65
N ASN A 44 -30.27 15.74 -29.80
CA ASN A 44 -30.53 14.32 -30.00
C ASN A 44 -29.42 13.45 -29.38
N PRO A 45 -29.75 12.28 -28.82
CA PRO A 45 -28.76 11.35 -28.29
C PRO A 45 -27.77 10.89 -29.37
N THR A 46 -26.49 10.97 -29.06
CA THR A 46 -25.42 10.42 -29.91
C THR A 46 -25.16 8.95 -29.56
N ALA A 47 -24.53 8.21 -30.48
CA ALA A 47 -24.09 6.86 -30.20
C ALA A 47 -23.15 6.84 -28.98
N PRO A 48 -23.30 5.85 -28.07
CA PRO A 48 -22.48 5.77 -26.87
C PRO A 48 -21.01 5.65 -27.23
N ARG A 49 -20.18 6.43 -26.55
CA ARG A 49 -18.72 6.36 -26.70
C ARG A 49 -18.15 5.53 -25.57
N TRP A 50 -17.60 4.37 -25.91
CA TRP A 50 -16.88 3.55 -24.95
C TRP A 50 -15.56 4.21 -24.55
N ILE A 51 -15.29 4.26 -23.24
CA ILE A 51 -14.15 4.97 -22.66
C ILE A 51 -13.11 3.98 -22.13
N CYS A 52 -13.49 3.08 -21.24
CA CYS A 52 -12.61 2.06 -20.67
C CYS A 52 -13.41 0.88 -20.13
N SER A 53 -12.72 -0.19 -19.75
CA SER A 53 -13.30 -1.27 -18.96
C SER A 53 -13.74 -0.76 -17.57
N PHE A 54 -14.34 -1.63 -16.75
CA PHE A 54 -14.94 -1.24 -15.48
C PHE A 54 -13.96 -0.47 -14.60
N LEU A 55 -14.29 0.78 -14.26
CA LEU A 55 -13.49 1.66 -13.43
C LEU A 55 -14.40 2.44 -12.48
N HIS A 56 -14.35 2.09 -11.21
CA HIS A 56 -15.17 2.68 -10.17
C HIS A 56 -14.39 3.68 -9.34
N VAL A 57 -15.00 4.84 -9.06
CA VAL A 57 -14.44 5.85 -8.17
C VAL A 57 -15.05 5.65 -6.78
N VAL A 58 -14.26 5.05 -5.88
CA VAL A 58 -14.73 4.55 -4.58
C VAL A 58 -14.82 5.65 -3.53
N ALA A 59 -13.90 6.63 -3.56
CA ALA A 59 -13.84 7.70 -2.55
C ALA A 59 -13.03 8.92 -3.04
N LYS A 60 -13.25 10.07 -2.40
CA LYS A 60 -12.31 11.20 -2.45
C LYS A 60 -11.18 10.95 -1.44
N THR A 61 -9.93 11.10 -1.88
CA THR A 61 -8.76 10.87 -1.00
C THR A 61 -8.11 12.17 -0.56
N ARG A 62 -7.42 12.15 0.60
CA ARG A 62 -6.62 13.26 1.14
C ARG A 62 -5.57 12.74 2.12
N ASP A 63 -4.53 13.53 2.37
CA ASP A 63 -3.61 13.29 3.49
C ASP A 63 -4.20 13.74 4.85
N ALA A 64 -3.46 13.50 5.93
CA ALA A 64 -3.86 13.90 7.29
C ALA A 64 -3.95 15.43 7.50
N LYS A 65 -3.30 16.23 6.66
CA LYS A 65 -3.30 17.70 6.70
C LYS A 65 -4.36 18.31 5.77
N SER A 66 -5.24 17.49 5.20
CA SER A 66 -6.22 17.89 4.20
C SER A 66 -5.59 18.49 2.93
N GLY A 67 -4.37 18.05 2.59
CA GLY A 67 -3.67 18.26 1.33
C GLY A 67 -3.71 17.02 0.44
N GLU A 68 -2.97 17.06 -0.67
CA GLU A 68 -2.80 15.95 -1.64
C GLU A 68 -4.12 15.26 -2.02
N TRP A 69 -5.12 16.06 -2.38
CA TRP A 69 -6.44 15.54 -2.72
C TRP A 69 -6.42 14.68 -3.99
N GLY A 70 -7.21 13.62 -3.99
CA GLY A 70 -7.25 12.63 -5.06
C GLY A 70 -8.58 11.90 -5.21
N ARG A 71 -8.53 10.78 -5.91
CA ARG A 71 -9.64 9.83 -6.10
C ARG A 71 -9.13 8.42 -5.89
N LEU A 72 -9.82 7.65 -5.05
CA LEU A 72 -9.58 6.21 -4.92
C LEU A 72 -10.30 5.50 -6.07
N LEU A 73 -9.54 4.83 -6.91
CA LEU A 73 -10.02 4.07 -8.05
C LEU A 73 -9.97 2.57 -7.74
N GLU A 74 -10.92 1.83 -8.29
CA GLU A 74 -10.96 0.37 -8.24
C GLU A 74 -11.36 -0.17 -9.61
N TRP A 75 -10.61 -1.15 -10.12
CA TRP A 75 -10.91 -1.86 -11.36
C TRP A 75 -10.44 -3.31 -11.29
N GLN A 76 -10.81 -4.10 -12.29
CA GLN A 76 -10.34 -5.47 -12.47
C GLN A 76 -9.61 -5.58 -13.80
N ASP A 77 -8.51 -6.32 -13.82
CA ASP A 77 -7.86 -6.73 -15.07
C ASP A 77 -8.55 -7.95 -15.71
N ASP A 78 -8.07 -8.38 -16.88
CA ASP A 78 -8.62 -9.52 -17.62
C ASP A 78 -8.47 -10.86 -16.87
N ASP A 79 -7.52 -10.95 -15.93
CA ASP A 79 -7.32 -12.11 -15.04
C ASP A 79 -8.17 -12.02 -13.75
N ARG A 80 -9.05 -11.02 -13.66
CA ARG A 80 -9.95 -10.72 -12.52
C ARG A 80 -9.22 -10.37 -11.23
N VAL A 81 -7.97 -9.92 -11.33
CA VAL A 81 -7.27 -9.33 -10.18
C VAL A 81 -7.81 -7.92 -9.99
N THR A 82 -8.27 -7.64 -8.77
CA THR A 82 -8.74 -6.30 -8.41
C THR A 82 -7.55 -5.42 -8.08
N HIS A 83 -7.51 -4.27 -8.70
CA HIS A 83 -6.50 -3.24 -8.48
C HIS A 83 -7.15 -2.03 -7.83
N GLN A 84 -6.42 -1.38 -6.95
CA GLN A 84 -6.82 -0.12 -6.33
C GLN A 84 -5.70 0.89 -6.46
N TRP A 85 -6.07 2.14 -6.75
CA TRP A 85 -5.11 3.22 -6.81
C TRP A 85 -5.74 4.55 -6.41
N ALA A 86 -5.15 5.22 -5.42
CA ALA A 86 -5.52 6.58 -5.07
C ALA A 86 -4.76 7.59 -5.97
N VAL A 87 -5.38 7.98 -7.08
CA VAL A 87 -4.78 8.93 -8.02
C VAL A 87 -4.83 10.35 -7.46
N PRO A 88 -3.71 11.08 -7.36
CA PRO A 88 -3.72 12.51 -7.02
C PRO A 88 -4.43 13.34 -8.10
N LEU A 89 -5.26 14.31 -7.69
CA LEU A 89 -5.92 15.22 -8.63
C LEU A 89 -4.91 16.06 -9.42
N SER A 90 -3.71 16.28 -8.86
CA SER A 90 -2.59 16.95 -9.54
C SER A 90 -2.13 16.21 -10.79
N LEU A 91 -2.12 14.86 -10.78
CA LEU A 91 -1.79 14.04 -11.96
C LEU A 91 -2.89 14.04 -13.03
N LEU A 92 -4.11 14.43 -12.65
CA LEU A 92 -5.24 14.60 -13.57
C LEU A 92 -5.24 15.98 -14.24
N GLN A 93 -4.36 16.89 -13.83
CA GLN A 93 -4.18 18.18 -14.49
C GLN A 93 -3.35 18.03 -15.77
N GLY A 94 -3.62 18.86 -16.78
CA GLY A 94 -2.91 18.81 -18.05
C GLY A 94 -3.31 17.60 -18.91
N ASP A 95 -2.33 16.84 -19.42
CA ASP A 95 -2.58 15.75 -20.37
C ASP A 95 -2.89 14.40 -19.72
N ALA A 96 -2.66 14.25 -18.42
CA ALA A 96 -2.84 13.02 -17.63
C ALA A 96 -2.31 11.74 -18.30
N SER A 97 -1.20 11.85 -19.04
CA SER A 97 -0.56 10.72 -19.72
C SER A 97 -0.02 9.67 -18.75
N GLU A 98 0.54 10.12 -17.63
CA GLU A 98 1.03 9.27 -16.55
C GLU A 98 -0.08 8.40 -15.94
N VAL A 99 -1.24 9.00 -15.67
CA VAL A 99 -2.42 8.28 -15.15
C VAL A 99 -2.87 7.17 -16.10
N ARG A 100 -2.97 7.47 -17.39
CA ARG A 100 -3.37 6.46 -18.37
C ARG A 100 -2.34 5.35 -18.52
N ARG A 101 -1.04 5.68 -18.44
CA ARG A 101 0.04 4.68 -18.51
C ARG A 101 -0.04 3.72 -17.33
N GLU A 102 -0.23 4.24 -16.12
CA GLU A 102 -0.33 3.42 -14.91
C GLU A 102 -1.55 2.50 -14.94
N LEU A 103 -2.73 3.06 -15.24
CA LEU A 103 -3.96 2.28 -15.38
C LEU A 103 -3.83 1.17 -16.43
N ALA A 104 -3.22 1.46 -17.58
CA ALA A 104 -2.98 0.46 -18.62
C ALA A 104 -1.93 -0.59 -18.22
N CYS A 105 -0.89 -0.20 -17.47
CA CYS A 105 0.13 -1.11 -16.96
C CYS A 105 -0.47 -2.15 -16.00
N LEU A 106 -1.50 -1.77 -15.25
CA LEU A 106 -2.25 -2.61 -14.33
C LEU A 106 -3.52 -3.20 -14.97
N GLY A 107 -3.54 -3.33 -16.29
CA GLY A 107 -4.56 -4.10 -17.01
C GLY A 107 -5.89 -3.39 -17.31
N LEU A 108 -6.03 -2.08 -17.05
CA LEU A 108 -7.22 -1.35 -17.46
C LEU A 108 -7.21 -1.14 -18.98
N THR A 109 -8.23 -1.64 -19.68
CA THR A 109 -8.39 -1.37 -21.12
C THR A 109 -8.95 0.05 -21.31
N ILE A 110 -8.23 0.89 -22.05
CA ILE A 110 -8.61 2.29 -22.32
C ILE A 110 -8.80 2.50 -23.82
N SER A 111 -9.86 3.22 -24.20
CA SER A 111 -10.13 3.60 -25.58
C SER A 111 -8.99 4.45 -26.18
N PRO A 112 -8.48 4.12 -27.37
CA PRO A 112 -7.41 4.88 -28.02
C PRO A 112 -7.89 6.25 -28.54
N ASN A 113 -9.21 6.44 -28.63
CA ASN A 113 -9.81 7.68 -29.14
C ASN A 113 -9.47 8.88 -28.23
N ARG A 114 -8.99 9.99 -28.83
CA ARG A 114 -8.61 11.20 -28.08
C ARG A 114 -9.76 11.73 -27.22
N LEU A 115 -10.97 11.86 -27.77
CA LEU A 115 -12.12 12.36 -27.04
C LEU A 115 -12.49 11.44 -25.88
N ALA A 116 -12.39 10.12 -26.06
CA ALA A 116 -12.65 9.16 -24.99
C ALA A 116 -11.63 9.28 -23.85
N ARG A 117 -10.35 9.52 -24.16
CA ARG A 117 -9.31 9.77 -23.16
C ARG A 117 -9.57 11.06 -22.37
N ASP A 118 -9.98 12.13 -23.03
CA ASP A 118 -10.34 13.38 -22.35
C ASP A 118 -11.58 13.21 -21.45
N LEU A 119 -12.54 12.40 -21.91
CA LEU A 119 -13.73 12.03 -21.12
C LEU A 119 -13.40 11.15 -19.91
N LEU A 120 -12.43 10.24 -20.01
CA LEU A 120 -11.95 9.46 -18.85
C LEU A 120 -11.45 10.39 -17.73
N ILE A 121 -10.61 11.36 -18.08
CA ILE A 121 -10.05 12.31 -17.11
C ILE A 121 -11.15 13.19 -16.51
N SER A 122 -12.13 13.58 -17.33
CA SER A 122 -13.31 14.30 -16.87
C SER A 122 -14.10 13.46 -15.86
N TYR A 123 -14.43 12.22 -16.21
CA TYR A 123 -15.14 11.26 -15.35
C TYR A 123 -14.48 11.13 -13.98
N LEU A 124 -13.17 10.89 -13.93
CA LEU A 124 -12.44 10.73 -12.67
C LEU A 124 -12.57 11.97 -11.77
N GLN A 125 -12.59 13.17 -12.36
CA GLN A 125 -12.69 14.42 -11.61
C GLN A 125 -14.13 14.72 -11.14
N VAL A 126 -15.13 14.50 -11.99
CA VAL A 126 -16.51 14.92 -11.72
C VAL A 126 -17.38 13.86 -11.05
N PHE A 127 -16.96 12.60 -11.04
CA PHE A 127 -17.78 11.52 -10.51
C PHE A 127 -18.26 11.82 -9.07
N PRO A 128 -19.57 11.78 -8.81
CA PRO A 128 -20.13 12.13 -7.51
C PRO A 128 -19.87 11.01 -6.52
N VAL A 129 -18.96 11.27 -5.58
CA VAL A 129 -18.69 10.36 -4.46
C VAL A 129 -18.54 11.16 -3.18
N GLU A 130 -19.24 10.76 -2.12
CA GLU A 130 -19.18 11.43 -0.82
C GLU A 130 -18.28 10.72 0.19
N ASP A 131 -18.06 9.42 -0.01
CA ASP A 131 -17.09 8.62 0.74
C ASP A 131 -15.71 9.29 0.75
N ARG A 132 -15.06 9.22 1.91
CA ARG A 132 -13.71 9.74 2.14
C ARG A 132 -12.76 8.60 2.48
N ALA A 133 -11.55 8.73 1.95
CA ALA A 133 -10.42 7.88 2.27
C ALA A 133 -9.22 8.73 2.69
N ARG A 134 -8.55 8.34 3.77
CA ARG A 134 -7.29 8.93 4.21
C ARG A 134 -6.13 8.16 3.59
N CYS A 135 -5.28 8.87 2.86
CA CYS A 135 -4.04 8.30 2.36
C CYS A 135 -2.97 8.36 3.43
N VAL A 136 -2.26 7.25 3.63
CA VAL A 136 -1.13 7.13 4.54
C VAL A 136 0.10 6.66 3.78
N ASP A 137 1.26 7.24 4.10
CA ASP A 137 2.55 7.00 3.43
C ASP A 137 3.41 5.93 4.12
N LYS A 138 2.94 5.40 5.24
CA LYS A 138 3.59 4.34 6.02
C LYS A 138 2.58 3.32 6.56
N LEU A 139 3.05 2.09 6.77
CA LEU A 139 2.29 1.03 7.46
C LEU A 139 2.29 1.27 8.98
N GLY A 140 1.63 0.41 9.75
CA GLY A 140 1.60 0.46 11.22
C GLY A 140 0.46 1.30 11.80
N TRP A 141 0.63 1.81 13.02
CA TRP A 141 -0.42 2.51 13.76
C TRP A 141 -0.64 3.93 13.25
N HIS A 142 -1.90 4.19 12.87
CA HIS A 142 -2.46 5.50 12.60
C HIS A 142 -3.63 5.71 13.55
N GLU A 143 -3.41 6.49 14.60
CA GLU A 143 -4.37 6.67 15.70
C GLU A 143 -4.76 5.31 16.31
N ASP A 144 -6.03 4.91 16.19
CA ASP A 144 -6.57 3.65 16.74
C ASP A 144 -6.64 2.52 15.70
N ILE A 145 -6.00 2.70 14.55
CA ILE A 145 -6.09 1.80 13.41
C ILE A 145 -4.69 1.33 13.03
N PHE A 146 -4.54 0.02 12.83
CA PHE A 146 -3.31 -0.57 12.32
C PHE A 146 -3.43 -0.82 10.81
N VAL A 147 -2.60 -0.14 10.02
CA VAL A 147 -2.58 -0.24 8.56
C VAL A 147 -1.49 -1.24 8.15
N ALA A 148 -1.91 -2.38 7.61
CA ALA A 148 -1.03 -3.34 6.94
C ALA A 148 -1.12 -3.17 5.42
N ALA A 149 -0.20 -3.79 4.69
CA ALA A 149 -0.14 -3.66 3.24
C ALA A 149 -1.40 -4.13 2.50
N SER A 150 -2.05 -5.17 3.02
CA SER A 150 -3.24 -5.78 2.42
C SER A 150 -4.54 -5.48 3.16
N GLN A 151 -4.47 -4.96 4.38
CA GLN A 151 -5.65 -4.78 5.22
C GLN A 151 -5.46 -3.69 6.26
N THR A 152 -6.58 -3.19 6.77
CA THR A 152 -6.62 -2.23 7.87
C THR A 152 -7.37 -2.87 9.04
N ILE A 153 -6.79 -2.85 10.23
CA ILE A 153 -7.32 -3.46 11.45
C ILE A 153 -7.71 -2.33 12.42
N GLY A 154 -8.95 -2.33 12.89
CA GLY A 154 -9.47 -1.31 13.81
C GLY A 154 -10.76 -0.68 13.29
N HIS A 155 -11.30 0.27 14.06
CA HIS A 155 -12.51 0.99 13.69
C HIS A 155 -12.16 2.41 13.25
N SER A 156 -12.59 2.76 12.04
CA SER A 156 -12.47 4.11 11.50
C SER A 156 -13.81 4.56 10.95
N SER A 157 -14.13 5.85 11.08
CA SER A 157 -15.26 6.45 10.38
C SER A 157 -15.02 6.62 8.87
N GLU A 158 -13.74 6.64 8.44
CA GLU A 158 -13.37 6.79 7.04
C GLU A 158 -12.38 5.71 6.58
N LYS A 159 -12.35 5.43 5.28
CA LYS A 159 -11.45 4.41 4.71
C LYS A 159 -9.99 4.87 4.87
N VAL A 160 -9.06 3.95 5.08
CA VAL A 160 -7.62 4.27 5.08
C VAL A 160 -6.97 3.50 3.93
N VAL A 161 -6.17 4.19 3.12
CA VAL A 161 -5.50 3.62 1.96
C VAL A 161 -4.02 3.89 2.10
N PHE A 162 -3.24 2.82 2.10
CA PHE A 162 -1.79 2.93 2.06
C PHE A 162 -1.33 3.31 0.66
N GLN A 163 -0.54 4.37 0.56
CA GLN A 163 0.08 4.84 -0.67
C GLN A 163 1.57 5.03 -0.46
N ASN A 164 2.37 4.12 -0.99
CA ASN A 164 3.80 4.35 -1.06
C ASN A 164 4.16 4.98 -2.41
N SER A 165 4.84 6.12 -2.38
CA SER A 165 5.48 6.70 -3.57
C SER A 165 6.74 5.96 -4.01
N HIS A 166 7.23 5.01 -3.20
CA HIS A 166 8.38 4.17 -3.50
C HIS A 166 7.94 2.80 -4.01
N ALA A 167 8.56 2.35 -5.11
CA ALA A 167 8.30 1.08 -5.80
C ALA A 167 8.65 -0.20 -4.99
N VAL A 168 8.84 -0.08 -3.68
CA VAL A 168 9.18 -1.22 -2.82
C VAL A 168 7.88 -1.80 -2.30
N GLU A 169 7.53 -2.97 -2.83
CA GLU A 169 6.39 -3.76 -2.36
C GLU A 169 6.60 -4.22 -0.91
N SER A 170 5.51 -4.26 -0.15
CA SER A 170 5.54 -4.82 1.19
C SER A 170 5.87 -6.30 1.14
N ALA A 171 6.76 -6.75 2.03
CA ALA A 171 7.08 -8.17 2.14
C ALA A 171 6.02 -8.97 2.91
N MET A 172 5.02 -8.28 3.48
CA MET A 172 3.92 -8.93 4.20
C MET A 172 3.12 -9.82 3.25
N SER A 173 2.86 -11.05 3.67
CA SER A 173 2.13 -12.02 2.85
C SER A 173 1.50 -13.09 3.73
N VAL A 174 0.39 -13.66 3.27
CA VAL A 174 -0.30 -14.75 3.97
C VAL A 174 -0.20 -16.02 3.14
N SER A 175 0.18 -17.12 3.78
CA SER A 175 0.21 -18.44 3.16
C SER A 175 -0.14 -19.53 4.17
N GLY A 176 -1.09 -20.39 3.82
CA GLY A 176 -1.60 -21.43 4.71
C GLY A 176 -2.56 -20.88 5.77
N THR A 177 -2.65 -21.56 6.91
CA THR A 177 -3.53 -21.21 8.03
C THR A 177 -2.76 -20.98 9.31
N VAL A 178 -3.36 -20.23 10.24
CA VAL A 178 -2.77 -19.97 11.56
C VAL A 178 -2.60 -21.27 12.35
N GLU A 179 -3.54 -22.20 12.21
CA GLU A 179 -3.51 -23.52 12.85
C GLU A 179 -2.29 -24.31 12.36
N ASN A 180 -2.09 -24.37 11.04
CA ASN A 180 -0.93 -25.04 10.46
C ASN A 180 0.37 -24.37 10.91
N TRP A 181 0.43 -23.04 10.98
CA TRP A 181 1.62 -22.33 11.48
C TRP A 181 1.91 -22.67 12.96
N ARG A 182 0.87 -22.77 13.80
CA ARG A 182 1.01 -23.17 15.21
C ARG A 182 1.54 -24.60 15.34
N GLU A 183 1.02 -25.53 14.55
CA GLU A 183 1.40 -26.94 14.58
C GLU A 183 2.80 -27.21 14.01
N THR A 184 3.22 -26.43 13.00
CA THR A 184 4.48 -26.68 12.29
C THR A 184 5.64 -25.80 12.73
N ILE A 185 5.39 -24.56 13.18
CA ILE A 185 6.45 -23.60 13.57
C ILE A 185 6.44 -23.35 15.07
N ALA A 186 5.30 -22.91 15.63
CA ALA A 186 5.23 -22.53 17.04
C ALA A 186 5.46 -23.72 17.98
N LEU A 187 4.91 -24.89 17.64
CA LEU A 187 5.09 -26.12 18.41
C LEU A 187 6.57 -26.52 18.49
N LEU A 188 7.32 -26.40 17.39
CA LEU A 188 8.76 -26.68 17.35
C LEU A 188 9.60 -25.67 18.14
N ALA A 189 9.09 -24.44 18.32
CA ALA A 189 9.73 -23.44 19.15
C ALA A 189 9.57 -23.72 20.65
N SER A 190 8.58 -24.53 21.06
CA SER A 190 8.33 -24.85 22.46
C SER A 190 9.56 -25.44 23.15
N GLY A 191 9.92 -24.90 24.31
CA GLY A 191 11.14 -25.25 25.05
C GLY A 191 12.44 -24.65 24.48
N ASN A 192 12.43 -24.06 23.28
CA ASN A 192 13.58 -23.38 22.71
C ASN A 192 13.50 -21.87 22.94
N SER A 193 14.16 -21.39 23.99
CA SER A 193 14.15 -19.97 24.35
C SER A 193 14.60 -19.01 23.25
N ARG A 194 15.48 -19.41 22.31
CA ARG A 194 15.90 -18.52 21.21
C ARG A 194 14.79 -18.35 20.17
N LEU A 195 14.09 -19.44 19.83
CA LEU A 195 12.98 -19.40 18.89
C LEU A 195 11.76 -18.72 19.50
N ILE A 196 11.47 -18.99 20.78
CA ILE A 196 10.42 -18.28 21.53
C ILE A 196 10.70 -16.78 21.54
N PHE A 197 11.95 -16.39 21.82
CA PHE A 197 12.33 -14.98 21.79
C PHE A 197 12.18 -14.37 20.40
N ALA A 198 12.59 -15.07 19.33
CA ALA A 198 12.45 -14.60 17.96
C ALA A 198 10.97 -14.37 17.57
N ILE A 199 10.09 -15.30 17.92
CA ILE A 199 8.64 -15.16 17.70
C ILE A 199 8.09 -13.98 18.52
N SER A 200 8.50 -13.86 19.79
CA SER A 200 8.05 -12.77 20.67
C SER A 200 8.48 -11.41 20.13
N ALA A 201 9.72 -11.29 19.66
CA ALA A 201 10.26 -10.10 19.04
C ALA A 201 9.53 -9.74 17.72
N ALA A 202 8.92 -10.70 17.03
CA ALA A 202 8.10 -10.43 15.86
C ALA A 202 6.75 -9.77 16.20
N PHE A 203 6.16 -10.11 17.35
CA PHE A 203 4.91 -9.49 17.81
C PHE A 203 5.12 -8.16 18.55
N ALA A 204 6.29 -7.97 19.17
CA ALA A 204 6.55 -6.82 20.03
C ALA A 204 6.33 -5.44 19.35
N PRO A 205 6.75 -5.17 18.10
CA PRO A 205 6.62 -3.84 17.49
C PRO A 205 5.17 -3.34 17.41
N ALA A 206 4.24 -4.23 17.05
CA ALA A 206 2.81 -3.88 16.97
C ALA A 206 2.20 -3.57 18.35
N LEU A 207 2.84 -4.03 19.43
CA LEU A 207 2.39 -3.81 20.81
C LEU A 207 3.16 -2.70 21.53
N ALA A 208 4.34 -2.30 21.04
CA ALA A 208 5.24 -1.36 21.70
C ALA A 208 4.55 -0.02 21.97
N ARG A 209 3.90 0.56 20.93
CA ARG A 209 3.11 1.79 21.06
C ARG A 209 2.00 1.67 22.11
N ILE A 210 1.30 0.53 22.15
CA ILE A 210 0.21 0.29 23.11
C ILE A 210 0.76 0.19 24.54
N ALA A 211 1.94 -0.42 24.70
CA ALA A 211 2.64 -0.53 25.97
C ALA A 211 3.31 0.78 26.43
N GLY A 212 3.37 1.80 25.56
CA GLY A 212 4.10 3.04 25.83
C GLY A 212 5.62 2.87 25.78
N GLU A 213 6.10 1.85 25.07
CA GLU A 213 7.52 1.55 24.88
C GLU A 213 8.05 2.18 23.59
N ASP A 214 9.32 2.56 23.61
CA ASP A 214 10.02 3.10 22.44
C ASP A 214 10.41 1.99 21.44
N SER A 215 10.76 2.41 20.21
CA SER A 215 11.32 1.52 19.19
C SER A 215 12.70 0.99 19.60
N GLY A 216 13.06 -0.18 19.10
CA GLY A 216 14.32 -0.84 19.44
C GLY A 216 14.63 -2.02 18.54
N GLY A 217 15.71 -2.73 18.88
CA GLY A 217 16.15 -3.89 18.10
C GLY A 217 17.03 -4.84 18.88
N PHE A 218 17.11 -6.07 18.38
CA PHE A 218 17.92 -7.13 18.96
C PHE A 218 18.89 -7.67 17.91
N HIS A 219 20.10 -8.03 18.34
CA HIS A 219 21.09 -8.63 17.48
C HIS A 219 21.42 -10.05 17.96
N PHE A 220 21.06 -11.06 17.16
CA PHE A 220 21.50 -12.42 17.41
C PHE A 220 22.98 -12.58 17.05
N ARG A 221 23.84 -12.65 18.07
CA ARG A 221 25.26 -12.89 17.93
C ARG A 221 25.61 -14.33 18.30
N GLY A 222 26.42 -14.98 17.48
CA GLY A 222 26.88 -16.35 17.71
C GLY A 222 27.73 -16.86 16.57
N ALA A 223 28.39 -18.00 16.78
CA ALA A 223 29.20 -18.67 15.76
C ALA A 223 28.39 -18.98 14.49
N SER A 224 29.07 -19.18 13.37
CA SER A 224 28.40 -19.66 12.15
C SER A 224 27.65 -20.98 12.44
N SER A 225 26.55 -21.21 11.73
CA SER A 225 25.70 -22.40 11.90
C SER A 225 25.05 -22.58 13.29
N SER A 226 24.99 -21.53 14.12
CA SER A 226 24.32 -21.58 15.44
C SER A 226 22.79 -21.37 15.40
N GLY A 227 22.18 -21.39 14.21
CA GLY A 227 20.72 -21.22 14.05
C GLY A 227 20.21 -19.77 13.98
N LYS A 228 21.07 -18.76 13.86
CA LYS A 228 20.68 -17.33 13.78
C LYS A 228 19.69 -17.05 12.64
N SER A 229 20.07 -17.39 11.40
CA SER A 229 19.21 -17.19 10.24
C SER A 229 17.93 -18.04 10.31
N THR A 230 17.95 -19.18 11.00
CA THR A 230 16.73 -19.95 11.29
C THR A 230 15.81 -19.18 12.22
N ALA A 231 16.33 -18.59 13.30
CA ALA A 231 15.54 -17.76 14.21
C ALA A 231 14.94 -16.54 13.49
N LEU A 232 15.71 -15.89 12.61
CA LEU A 232 15.21 -14.80 11.77
C LEU A 232 14.08 -15.26 10.85
N LYS A 233 14.21 -16.42 10.18
CA LYS A 233 13.14 -16.98 9.33
C LYS A 233 11.89 -17.32 10.12
N VAL A 234 12.03 -17.83 11.34
CA VAL A 234 10.91 -18.10 12.24
C VAL A 234 10.20 -16.79 12.61
N ALA A 235 10.93 -15.74 12.98
CA ALA A 235 10.35 -14.42 13.25
C ALA A 235 9.64 -13.84 12.01
N ALA A 236 10.27 -13.94 10.84
CA ALA A 236 9.72 -13.49 9.56
C ALA A 236 8.39 -14.17 9.22
N SER A 237 8.25 -15.46 9.53
CA SER A 237 7.05 -16.25 9.22
C SER A 237 5.77 -15.76 9.92
N VAL A 238 5.89 -14.92 10.95
CA VAL A 238 4.75 -14.25 11.59
C VAL A 238 4.10 -13.23 10.65
N TRP A 239 4.89 -12.59 9.80
CA TRP A 239 4.46 -11.45 8.97
C TRP A 239 4.42 -11.74 7.47
N GLY A 240 5.20 -12.72 7.00
CA GLY A 240 5.28 -13.02 5.57
C GLY A 240 6.17 -14.19 5.21
N ASN A 241 6.39 -14.36 3.92
CA ASN A 241 7.31 -15.34 3.38
C ASN A 241 8.75 -15.06 3.89
N PRO A 242 9.38 -15.99 4.65
CA PRO A 242 10.70 -15.75 5.25
C PRO A 242 11.82 -15.45 4.24
N GLN A 243 11.70 -15.93 3.00
CA GLN A 243 12.68 -15.68 1.94
C GLN A 243 12.56 -14.27 1.37
N ALA A 244 11.35 -13.68 1.36
CA ALA A 244 11.11 -12.33 0.83
C ALA A 244 11.20 -11.25 1.92
N TYR A 245 10.85 -11.61 3.16
CA TYR A 245 10.77 -10.70 4.30
C TYR A 245 12.13 -10.37 4.92
N CYS A 246 13.00 -11.37 5.07
CA CYS A 246 14.37 -11.14 5.53
C CYS A 246 15.15 -10.33 4.48
N ARG A 247 15.70 -9.18 4.87
CA ARG A 247 16.57 -8.36 4.03
C ARG A 247 18.02 -8.49 4.47
N LEU A 248 18.95 -8.12 3.60
CA LEU A 248 20.38 -8.08 3.92
C LEU A 248 20.77 -6.68 4.37
N TRP A 249 21.77 -6.59 5.26
CA TRP A 249 22.37 -5.31 5.65
C TRP A 249 23.04 -4.56 4.48
N ARG A 250 23.36 -5.26 3.39
CA ARG A 250 23.95 -4.67 2.18
C ARG A 250 22.92 -3.82 1.43
N SER A 251 22.67 -2.63 1.94
CA SER A 251 21.69 -1.68 1.41
C SER A 251 22.16 -0.24 1.70
N THR A 252 21.72 0.74 0.91
CA THR A 252 22.06 2.14 1.20
C THR A 252 21.23 2.68 2.37
N THR A 253 21.67 3.74 3.04
CA THR A 253 20.87 4.37 4.11
C THR A 253 19.49 4.81 3.62
N ASN A 254 19.38 5.28 2.36
CA ASN A 254 18.10 5.68 1.78
C ASN A 254 17.15 4.49 1.60
N ASP A 255 17.69 3.35 1.17
CA ASP A 255 16.92 2.13 1.01
C ASP A 255 16.46 1.60 2.39
N LEU A 256 17.31 1.70 3.42
CA LEU A 256 16.94 1.38 4.80
C LEU A 256 15.85 2.29 5.36
N GLU A 257 15.87 3.59 5.07
CA GLU A 257 14.79 4.52 5.44
C GLU A 257 13.45 4.10 4.78
N GLY A 258 13.48 3.73 3.50
CA GLY A 258 12.29 3.24 2.78
C GLY A 258 11.78 1.91 3.33
N LEU A 259 12.69 0.98 3.64
CA LEU A 259 12.36 -0.30 4.27
C LEU A 259 11.78 -0.11 5.67
N ALA A 260 12.30 0.85 6.45
CA ALA A 260 11.82 1.14 7.78
C ALA A 260 10.40 1.73 7.73
N ALA A 261 10.09 2.61 6.78
CA ALA A 261 8.72 3.11 6.58
C ALA A 261 7.71 2.01 6.22
N LEU A 262 8.16 0.98 5.48
CA LEU A 262 7.36 -0.23 5.18
C LEU A 262 7.22 -1.17 6.38
N HIS A 263 8.01 -1.00 7.42
CA HIS A 263 7.96 -1.78 8.66
C HIS A 263 7.68 -0.90 9.89
N ASN A 264 7.06 0.28 9.72
CA ASN A 264 6.62 1.13 10.83
C ASN A 264 5.67 0.33 11.73
N ASP A 265 5.92 0.32 13.04
CA ASP A 265 5.26 -0.54 14.04
C ASP A 265 5.26 -2.05 13.69
N GLY A 266 6.23 -2.49 12.87
CA GLY A 266 6.43 -3.87 12.43
C GLY A 266 7.87 -4.35 12.63
N LEU A 267 8.13 -5.63 12.38
CA LEU A 267 9.46 -6.20 12.54
C LEU A 267 10.31 -5.98 11.27
N LEU A 268 11.37 -5.19 11.33
CA LEU A 268 12.39 -5.18 10.28
C LEU A 268 13.48 -6.22 10.55
N ILE A 269 13.71 -7.15 9.61
CA ILE A 269 14.76 -8.16 9.72
C ILE A 269 15.90 -7.85 8.74
N LEU A 270 17.10 -7.70 9.29
CA LEU A 270 18.34 -7.49 8.54
C LEU A 270 19.36 -8.58 8.91
N ASP A 271 19.69 -9.45 7.97
CA ASP A 271 20.67 -10.53 8.12
C ASP A 271 22.05 -10.14 7.53
N GLU A 272 23.09 -10.88 7.92
CA GLU A 272 24.47 -10.73 7.45
C GLU A 272 25.07 -9.33 7.68
N LEU A 273 25.08 -8.88 8.95
CA LEU A 273 25.65 -7.60 9.39
C LEU A 273 27.08 -7.36 8.87
N SER A 274 27.87 -8.42 8.71
CA SER A 274 29.25 -8.36 8.21
C SER A 274 29.39 -7.89 6.75
N GLN A 275 28.29 -7.74 6.01
CA GLN A 275 28.31 -7.22 4.64
C GLN A 275 28.29 -5.68 4.56
N MET A 276 28.24 -5.00 5.70
CA MET A 276 28.22 -3.54 5.79
C MET A 276 29.45 -3.04 6.56
N GLU A 277 29.97 -1.88 6.19
CA GLU A 277 31.11 -1.27 6.87
C GLU A 277 30.74 -0.90 8.31
N PRO A 278 31.58 -1.21 9.33
CA PRO A 278 31.21 -1.05 10.75
C PRO A 278 30.70 0.34 11.14
N LYS A 279 31.26 1.39 10.53
CA LYS A 279 30.82 2.77 10.75
C LYS A 279 29.40 3.01 10.23
N GLU A 280 29.13 2.56 9.01
CA GLU A 280 27.81 2.71 8.38
C GLU A 280 26.76 1.88 9.12
N THR A 281 27.13 0.70 9.61
CA THR A 281 26.27 -0.14 10.44
C THR A 281 25.83 0.57 11.72
N GLY A 282 26.76 1.24 12.42
CA GLY A 282 26.43 1.98 13.64
C GLY A 282 25.46 3.14 13.37
N GLU A 283 25.71 3.91 12.30
CA GLU A 283 24.84 5.00 11.88
C GLU A 283 23.45 4.50 11.46
N ALA A 284 23.39 3.40 10.71
CA ALA A 284 22.14 2.79 10.28
C ALA A 284 21.33 2.21 11.45
N ALA A 285 21.98 1.53 12.40
CA ALA A 285 21.32 1.02 13.60
C ALA A 285 20.73 2.15 14.46
N TYR A 286 21.48 3.26 14.63
CA TYR A 286 21.00 4.43 15.37
C TYR A 286 19.83 5.11 14.66
N LEU A 287 19.89 5.24 13.34
CA LEU A 287 18.80 5.75 12.51
C LEU A 287 17.53 4.92 12.68
N LEU A 288 17.63 3.60 12.55
CA LEU A 288 16.50 2.67 12.67
C LEU A 288 15.87 2.74 14.06
N ALA A 289 16.68 2.72 15.12
CA ALA A 289 16.20 2.77 16.50
C ALA A 289 15.51 4.10 16.85
N ASN A 290 15.99 5.22 16.31
CA ASN A 290 15.40 6.53 16.57
C ASN A 290 14.05 6.77 15.86
N GLY A 291 13.66 5.92 14.91
CA GLY A 291 12.39 6.07 14.20
C GLY A 291 12.32 7.29 13.29
N GLN A 292 13.45 7.90 12.91
CA GLN A 292 13.49 9.15 12.15
C GLN A 292 14.57 9.15 11.06
N GLY A 293 14.16 9.43 9.83
CA GLY A 293 15.03 9.59 8.68
C GLY A 293 15.80 10.92 8.70
N LYS A 294 16.79 11.04 7.82
CA LYS A 294 17.58 12.27 7.68
C LYS A 294 16.72 13.41 7.16
N THR A 295 16.85 14.58 7.81
CA THR A 295 16.20 15.82 7.34
C THR A 295 16.85 16.27 6.03
N ARG A 296 16.04 16.51 4.99
CA ARG A 296 16.55 16.93 3.66
C ARG A 296 16.06 18.35 3.33
N ALA A 297 16.89 19.13 2.66
CA ALA A 297 16.45 20.37 2.04
C ALA A 297 15.64 20.06 0.76
N SER A 298 14.58 20.81 0.52
CA SER A 298 13.83 20.78 -0.74
C SER A 298 14.63 21.45 -1.86
N ARG A 299 14.22 21.20 -3.11
CA ARG A 299 14.79 21.86 -4.30
C ARG A 299 14.67 23.40 -4.27
N GLN A 300 13.82 23.94 -3.38
CA GLN A 300 13.58 25.36 -3.14
C GLN A 300 14.25 25.87 -1.83
N GLY A 301 15.11 25.06 -1.19
CA GLY A 301 15.84 25.44 0.04
C GLY A 301 15.02 25.36 1.33
N THR A 302 13.75 24.92 1.27
CA THR A 302 12.90 24.71 2.45
C THR A 302 13.12 23.33 3.06
N VAL A 303 13.10 23.20 4.38
CA VAL A 303 13.28 21.92 5.06
C VAL A 303 12.11 20.98 4.75
N ARG A 304 12.37 19.80 4.19
CA ARG A 304 11.35 18.74 4.08
C ARG A 304 11.23 18.02 5.42
N PRO A 305 10.00 17.69 5.87
CA PRO A 305 9.81 16.84 7.03
C PRO A 305 10.56 15.51 6.84
N SER A 306 11.25 15.04 7.88
CA SER A 306 11.87 13.72 7.87
C SER A 306 10.78 12.63 7.96
N SER A 307 10.98 11.54 7.23
CA SER A 307 10.17 10.34 7.38
C SER A 307 10.31 9.80 8.81
N ARG A 308 9.22 9.29 9.38
CA ARG A 308 9.22 8.67 10.71
C ARG A 308 8.59 7.29 10.64
N TRP A 309 9.18 6.32 11.34
CA TRP A 309 8.70 4.95 11.42
C TRP A 309 8.65 4.42 12.86
#